data_AF-A0AA90QL14-F1
#
_entry.id   AF-A0AA90QL14-F1
#
_cell.length_a   1.000
_cell.length_b   1.000
_cell.length_c   1.000
_cell.angle_alpha   90.00
_cell.angle_beta   90.00
_cell.angle_gamma   90.00
#
_symmetry.space_group_name_H-M   'P 1'
#
loop_
_entity.id
_entity.type
_entity.pdbx_description
1 polymer ?
#
loop_
_entity_poly.entity_id
_entity_poly.type
_entity_poly.pdbx_seq_one_letter_code
_entity_poly.pdbx_strand_id
1 'polypeptide(L)'
;MPVYVQHEVLGKVNDVFNAETLWQAPGLALFSRRPLLRDLLERSPREHRGRAPTRCFSHITLMLAQDEVDDDRHLTRGARVRDLAQSLTALHQKDFGDLLGSDDVRYDVIGTDALEPGQVEVKFGHAVYLPAAGEQPLYTVETSRDSAVWQAVCPIYPQQRLALIGHDADLASHAVPAWPFGTVGAILLINDGPDAPIEVQVRPKGAFDCALDPLSGHYVVSAKGDSAGARLLMRVRRAGAAPIPAPSGKPAAVWKARAPAGMDTGDTAVPFSHRPAAAPIESDATYAPLAQQRVSLVGLALPCLSRYHDTGAVSMEIGLAPSLQLAADGEAAAISFSVDAADQLFALTGAGRQPIEAPAIFTPVDARAVELLAVAPAMAERYRALLRLPHPIAAPVASGARFAFGRSAPMLAALRVLDSARFLRLAGGADSASADRIGLSRSAFSFEAGPSGYQIGRLSATQALYHLDDQLVFVASIGEASSDKPYLLPSGHHLVAGHYVLRFDA
;
A
#
# COMPACT_ATOMS: atom_id res chain seq x y z
N MET A 1 -2.47 12.94 -28.40
CA MET A 1 -1.88 13.46 -27.13
C MET A 1 -0.61 12.66 -26.86
N PRO A 2 0.42 13.23 -26.22
CA PRO A 2 1.59 12.46 -25.83
C PRO A 2 1.15 11.34 -24.87
N VAL A 3 1.64 10.12 -25.12
CA VAL A 3 1.43 8.97 -24.24
C VAL A 3 2.41 9.10 -23.10
N TYR A 4 1.93 9.46 -21.91
CA TYR A 4 2.79 9.64 -20.73
C TYR A 4 3.30 8.30 -20.21
N VAL A 5 2.43 7.29 -20.20
CA VAL A 5 2.71 5.93 -19.76
C VAL A 5 1.94 4.98 -20.69
N GLN A 6 2.60 3.94 -21.16
CA GLN A 6 2.05 2.87 -21.97
C GLN A 6 2.30 1.53 -21.26
N HIS A 7 1.27 0.70 -21.22
CA HIS A 7 1.27 -0.64 -20.65
C HIS A 7 0.87 -1.65 -21.72
N GLU A 8 1.68 -2.67 -21.92
CA GLU A 8 1.45 -3.66 -22.98
C GLU A 8 1.82 -5.06 -22.50
N VAL A 9 0.91 -6.02 -22.70
CA VAL A 9 1.10 -7.42 -22.31
C VAL A 9 1.62 -8.20 -23.51
N LEU A 10 2.83 -8.76 -23.40
CA LEU A 10 3.47 -9.56 -24.45
C LEU A 10 2.85 -10.97 -24.60
N GLY A 11 1.96 -11.34 -23.67
CA GLY A 11 1.29 -12.64 -23.62
C GLY A 11 2.06 -13.67 -22.78
N LYS A 12 1.64 -14.94 -22.85
CA LYS A 12 2.28 -16.05 -22.09
C LYS A 12 3.54 -16.56 -22.78
N VAL A 13 4.69 -16.36 -22.17
CA VAL A 13 6.02 -16.80 -22.62
C VAL A 13 6.45 -18.02 -21.80
N ASN A 14 7.13 -18.98 -22.43
CA ASN A 14 7.56 -20.21 -21.74
C ASN A 14 8.68 -19.96 -20.73
N ASP A 15 9.61 -19.05 -21.05
CA ASP A 15 10.67 -18.61 -20.16
C ASP A 15 10.74 -17.08 -20.18
N VAL A 16 10.20 -16.46 -19.13
CA VAL A 16 10.16 -15.01 -18.98
C VAL A 16 11.53 -14.39 -18.73
N PHE A 17 12.55 -15.20 -18.38
CA PHE A 17 13.92 -14.74 -18.17
C PHE A 17 14.80 -14.85 -19.43
N ASN A 18 14.24 -15.33 -20.54
CA ASN A 18 14.95 -15.41 -21.80
C ASN A 18 14.75 -14.11 -22.62
N ALA A 19 15.76 -13.23 -22.57
CA ALA A 19 15.72 -11.92 -23.23
C ALA A 19 15.44 -12.01 -24.74
N GLU A 20 16.08 -12.95 -25.44
CA GLU A 20 15.85 -13.17 -26.88
C GLU A 20 14.39 -13.50 -27.15
N THR A 21 13.76 -14.35 -26.34
CA THR A 21 12.34 -14.73 -26.51
C THR A 21 11.40 -13.54 -26.35
N LEU A 22 11.71 -12.59 -25.45
CA LEU A 22 10.93 -11.35 -25.30
C LEU A 22 11.21 -10.35 -26.42
N TRP A 23 12.45 -10.32 -26.91
CA TRP A 23 12.95 -9.34 -27.86
C TRP A 23 12.57 -9.68 -29.31
N GLN A 24 12.85 -10.89 -29.77
CA GLN A 24 12.61 -11.38 -31.13
C GLN A 24 12.33 -12.89 -31.16
N ALA A 25 11.31 -13.35 -31.91
CA ALA A 25 11.15 -14.79 -32.15
C ALA A 25 12.28 -15.32 -33.06
N PRO A 26 13.00 -16.40 -32.71
CA PRO A 26 14.00 -16.97 -33.60
C PRO A 26 13.34 -17.57 -34.85
N GLY A 27 13.61 -16.98 -36.01
CA GLY A 27 13.32 -17.53 -37.35
C GLY A 27 11.83 -17.75 -37.67
N LEU A 28 11.31 -16.98 -38.65
CA LEU A 28 9.95 -17.09 -39.24
C LEU A 28 8.81 -16.37 -38.48
N ALA A 29 9.04 -15.15 -38.02
CA ALA A 29 8.04 -14.27 -37.38
C ALA A 29 6.93 -13.72 -38.33
N LEU A 30 6.60 -14.41 -39.42
CA LEU A 30 5.42 -14.06 -40.24
C LEU A 30 4.12 -14.67 -39.68
N PHE A 31 4.20 -15.59 -38.72
CA PHE A 31 3.03 -16.31 -38.18
C PHE A 31 2.78 -16.15 -36.67
N SER A 32 3.69 -15.51 -35.92
CA SER A 32 3.44 -15.21 -34.50
C SER A 32 2.50 -14.01 -34.39
N ARG A 33 1.32 -14.22 -33.82
CA ARG A 33 0.31 -13.16 -33.55
C ARG A 33 0.60 -12.36 -32.27
N ARG A 34 1.69 -12.66 -31.55
CA ARG A 34 1.99 -12.02 -30.26
C ARG A 34 2.91 -10.81 -30.46
N PRO A 35 2.60 -9.65 -29.86
CA PRO A 35 3.50 -8.51 -29.88
C PRO A 35 4.78 -8.84 -29.11
N LEU A 36 5.94 -8.60 -29.73
CA LEU A 36 7.26 -8.73 -29.10
C LEU A 36 7.73 -7.36 -28.61
N LEU A 37 8.64 -7.32 -27.65
CA LEU A 37 9.14 -6.07 -27.07
C LEU A 37 9.78 -5.16 -28.11
N ARG A 38 10.55 -5.73 -29.06
CA ARG A 38 11.14 -4.94 -30.15
C ARG A 38 10.08 -4.30 -31.04
N ASP A 39 9.10 -5.09 -31.48
CA ASP A 39 8.01 -4.60 -32.34
C ASP A 39 7.21 -3.50 -31.65
N LEU A 40 7.04 -3.62 -30.33
CA LEU A 40 6.37 -2.65 -29.48
C LEU A 40 7.10 -1.29 -29.50
N LEU A 41 8.42 -1.31 -29.26
CA LEU A 41 9.25 -0.12 -29.21
C LEU A 41 9.41 0.53 -30.59
N GLU A 42 9.46 -0.27 -31.66
CA GLU A 42 9.52 0.22 -33.04
C GLU A 42 8.22 0.96 -33.43
N ARG A 43 7.06 0.47 -32.98
CA ARG A 43 5.74 1.05 -33.28
C ARG A 43 5.35 2.21 -32.37
N SER A 44 6.00 2.35 -31.23
CA SER A 44 5.81 3.43 -30.26
C SER A 44 7.07 4.31 -30.12
N PRO A 45 7.52 5.01 -31.18
CA PRO A 45 8.69 5.87 -31.06
C PRO A 45 8.37 7.10 -30.18
N ARG A 46 9.38 7.54 -29.43
CA ARG A 46 9.31 8.69 -28.52
C ARG A 46 9.12 10.00 -29.27
N GLU A 47 9.77 10.14 -30.43
CA GLU A 47 9.65 11.32 -31.29
C GLU A 47 9.53 10.92 -32.76
N HIS A 48 8.77 11.70 -33.51
CA HIS A 48 8.62 11.56 -34.96
C HIS A 48 9.10 12.83 -35.66
N ARG A 49 9.75 12.66 -36.81
CA ARG A 49 9.94 13.72 -37.81
C ARG A 49 9.19 13.33 -39.07
N GLY A 50 7.99 13.88 -39.25
CA GLY A 50 7.07 13.45 -40.29
C GLY A 50 6.57 12.03 -40.01
N ARG A 51 6.84 11.08 -40.92
CA ARG A 51 6.48 9.66 -40.75
C ARG A 51 7.62 8.79 -40.21
N ALA A 52 8.83 9.34 -40.06
CA ALA A 52 10.00 8.59 -39.61
C ALA A 52 10.19 8.73 -38.08
N PRO A 53 10.47 7.63 -37.35
CA PRO A 53 10.86 7.70 -35.95
C PRO A 53 12.23 8.38 -35.84
N THR A 54 12.38 9.30 -34.88
CA THR A 54 13.66 9.98 -34.62
C THR A 54 14.22 9.72 -33.23
N ARG A 55 13.38 9.23 -32.30
CA ARG A 55 13.83 8.73 -30.99
C ARG A 55 13.03 7.52 -30.54
N CYS A 56 13.66 6.58 -29.86
CA CYS A 56 12.98 5.50 -29.12
C CYS A 56 12.92 5.81 -27.62
N PHE A 57 12.08 5.08 -26.88
CA PHE A 57 12.08 5.12 -25.41
C PHE A 57 13.23 4.28 -24.88
N SER A 58 14.02 4.80 -23.95
CA SER A 58 15.21 4.13 -23.41
C SER A 58 15.01 3.56 -21.99
N HIS A 59 13.93 3.95 -21.30
CA HIS A 59 13.61 3.48 -19.94
C HIS A 59 12.38 2.57 -19.98
N ILE A 60 12.56 1.32 -19.55
CA ILE A 60 11.53 0.29 -19.64
C ILE A 60 11.46 -0.50 -18.34
N THR A 61 10.27 -0.61 -17.76
CA THR A 61 9.99 -1.50 -16.64
C THR A 61 9.31 -2.76 -17.19
N LEU A 62 9.92 -3.92 -16.98
CA LEU A 62 9.28 -5.22 -17.20
C LEU A 62 8.64 -5.68 -15.90
N MET A 63 7.39 -6.09 -16.00
CA MET A 63 6.61 -6.65 -14.90
C MET A 63 6.43 -8.15 -15.18
N LEU A 64 6.88 -8.97 -14.24
CA LEU A 64 6.75 -10.43 -14.25
C LEU A 64 5.81 -10.89 -13.13
N ALA A 65 5.33 -12.12 -13.19
CA ALA A 65 4.57 -12.68 -12.09
C ALA A 65 5.43 -12.66 -10.81
N GLN A 66 4.85 -12.16 -9.71
CA GLN A 66 5.60 -11.99 -8.46
C GLN A 66 6.26 -13.30 -7.98
N ASP A 67 5.59 -14.43 -8.17
CA ASP A 67 6.11 -15.75 -7.78
C ASP A 67 7.39 -16.11 -8.57
N GLU A 68 7.49 -15.75 -9.86
CA GLU A 68 8.68 -16.04 -10.67
C GLU A 68 9.89 -15.20 -10.23
N VAL A 69 9.65 -13.95 -9.84
CA VAL A 69 10.69 -13.05 -9.30
C VAL A 69 11.12 -13.48 -7.90
N ASP A 70 10.16 -13.90 -7.06
CA ASP A 70 10.45 -14.44 -5.73
C ASP A 70 11.22 -15.76 -5.84
N ASP A 71 10.85 -16.66 -6.75
CA ASP A 71 11.59 -17.89 -7.04
C ASP A 71 13.01 -17.61 -7.53
N ASP A 72 13.21 -16.64 -8.42
CA ASP A 72 14.56 -16.22 -8.84
C ASP A 72 15.37 -15.65 -7.66
N ARG A 73 14.72 -14.86 -6.80
CA ARG A 73 15.33 -14.32 -5.57
C ARG A 73 15.76 -15.46 -4.64
N HIS A 74 14.93 -16.48 -4.43
CA HIS A 74 15.20 -17.58 -3.52
C HIS A 74 16.23 -18.56 -4.09
N LEU A 75 16.13 -18.91 -5.38
CA LEU A 75 16.94 -19.97 -5.99
C LEU A 75 18.26 -19.47 -6.57
N THR A 76 18.30 -18.25 -7.09
CA THR A 76 19.49 -17.70 -7.79
C THR A 76 19.98 -16.37 -7.21
N ARG A 77 19.36 -15.87 -6.14
CA ARG A 77 19.63 -14.55 -5.56
C ARG A 77 19.37 -13.42 -6.55
N GLY A 78 18.34 -13.56 -7.38
CA GLY A 78 17.92 -12.56 -8.35
C GLY A 78 18.84 -12.46 -9.57
N ALA A 79 19.63 -13.51 -9.86
CA ALA A 79 20.59 -13.47 -10.96
C ALA A 79 19.89 -13.41 -12.31
N ARG A 80 18.79 -14.15 -12.50
CA ARG A 80 18.10 -14.18 -13.79
C ARG A 80 17.40 -12.86 -14.07
N VAL A 81 16.84 -12.19 -13.06
CA VAL A 81 16.30 -10.82 -13.16
C VAL A 81 17.38 -9.85 -13.66
N ARG A 82 18.59 -9.89 -13.05
CA ARG A 82 19.71 -9.03 -13.45
C ARG A 82 20.22 -9.33 -14.87
N ASP A 83 20.39 -10.62 -15.19
CA ASP A 83 20.85 -11.08 -16.49
C ASP A 83 19.85 -10.71 -17.60
N LEU A 84 18.55 -10.82 -17.31
CA LEU A 84 17.47 -10.39 -18.20
C LEU A 84 17.57 -8.88 -18.51
N ALA A 85 17.64 -8.04 -17.47
CA ALA A 85 17.77 -6.59 -17.65
C ALA A 85 19.03 -6.22 -18.45
N GLN A 86 20.17 -6.84 -18.14
CA GLN A 86 21.43 -6.60 -18.86
C GLN A 86 21.35 -7.03 -20.34
N SER A 87 20.77 -8.21 -20.60
CA SER A 87 20.62 -8.74 -21.95
C SER A 87 19.67 -7.89 -22.79
N LEU A 88 18.55 -7.45 -22.22
CA LEU A 88 17.62 -6.52 -22.87
C LEU A 88 18.25 -5.17 -23.15
N THR A 89 19.06 -4.62 -22.23
CA THR A 89 19.85 -3.40 -22.48
C THR A 89 20.76 -3.57 -23.70
N ALA A 90 21.50 -4.68 -23.77
CA ALA A 90 22.42 -4.94 -24.89
C ALA A 90 21.68 -5.09 -26.23
N LEU A 91 20.56 -5.81 -26.25
CA LEU A 91 19.72 -5.99 -27.44
C LEU A 91 19.10 -4.67 -27.90
N HIS A 92 18.62 -3.84 -26.98
CA HIS A 92 18.08 -2.53 -27.27
C HIS A 92 19.13 -1.59 -27.87
N GLN A 93 20.30 -1.51 -27.25
CA GLN A 93 21.42 -0.69 -27.77
C GLN A 93 21.85 -1.15 -29.16
N LYS A 94 21.87 -2.47 -29.40
CA LYS A 94 22.22 -3.04 -30.70
C LYS A 94 21.22 -2.68 -31.78
N ASP A 95 19.92 -2.82 -31.52
CA ASP A 95 18.88 -2.69 -32.55
C ASP A 95 18.37 -1.25 -32.73
N PHE A 96 18.44 -0.41 -31.69
CA PHE A 96 17.94 0.97 -31.70
C PHE A 96 19.02 2.02 -31.41
N GLY A 97 20.31 1.65 -31.46
CA GLY A 97 21.46 2.55 -31.21
C GLY A 97 21.34 3.92 -31.87
N ASP A 98 20.97 3.95 -33.15
CA ASP A 98 20.84 5.17 -33.94
C ASP A 98 19.68 6.09 -33.48
N LEU A 99 18.69 5.54 -32.78
CA LEU A 99 17.50 6.26 -32.29
C LEU A 99 17.60 6.67 -30.81
N LEU A 100 18.61 6.22 -30.08
CA LEU A 100 18.79 6.55 -28.67
C LEU A 100 19.43 7.93 -28.46
N GLY A 101 20.24 8.40 -29.42
CA GLY A 101 20.97 9.66 -29.29
C GLY A 101 21.95 9.61 -28.10
N SER A 102 21.71 10.45 -27.09
CA SER A 102 22.50 10.48 -25.84
C SER A 102 21.81 9.81 -24.66
N ASP A 103 20.67 9.15 -24.89
CA ASP A 103 19.88 8.55 -23.82
C ASP A 103 20.47 7.18 -23.43
N ASP A 104 20.65 6.95 -22.13
CA ASP A 104 21.04 5.64 -21.60
C ASP A 104 19.85 4.67 -21.65
N VAL A 105 20.10 3.45 -22.09
CA VAL A 105 19.10 2.37 -21.99
C VAL A 105 19.13 1.78 -20.59
N ARG A 106 17.95 1.75 -19.95
CA ARG A 106 17.75 1.21 -18.61
C ARG A 106 16.54 0.31 -18.59
N TYR A 107 16.74 -0.86 -17.99
CA TYR A 107 15.70 -1.84 -17.75
C TYR A 107 15.58 -2.06 -16.24
N ASP A 108 14.36 -2.03 -15.75
CA ASP A 108 14.03 -2.50 -14.41
C ASP A 108 13.06 -3.68 -14.55
N VAL A 109 13.27 -4.72 -13.75
CA VAL A 109 12.48 -5.95 -13.79
C VAL A 109 11.89 -6.16 -12.41
N ILE A 110 10.58 -6.00 -12.31
CA ILE A 110 9.84 -6.05 -11.05
C ILE A 110 8.82 -7.18 -11.06
N GLY A 111 8.52 -7.71 -9.87
CA GLY A 111 7.39 -8.62 -9.68
C GLY A 111 6.10 -7.85 -9.49
N THR A 112 4.98 -8.40 -9.98
CA THR A 112 3.64 -7.91 -9.71
C THR A 112 2.67 -9.05 -9.42
N ASP A 113 1.71 -8.77 -8.54
CA ASP A 113 0.65 -9.72 -8.19
C ASP A 113 -0.46 -9.78 -9.24
N ALA A 114 -0.48 -8.83 -10.19
CA ALA A 114 -1.50 -8.73 -11.23
C ALA A 114 -1.33 -9.75 -12.38
N LEU A 115 -0.16 -10.39 -12.50
CA LEU A 115 0.18 -11.28 -13.61
C LEU A 115 0.18 -12.76 -13.19
N GLU A 116 -0.29 -13.62 -14.10
CA GLU A 116 -0.12 -15.07 -14.00
C GLU A 116 1.29 -15.51 -14.43
N PRO A 117 1.81 -16.66 -13.95
CA PRO A 117 3.09 -17.20 -14.41
C PRO A 117 3.19 -17.29 -15.95
N GLY A 118 4.35 -16.92 -16.47
CA GLY A 118 4.60 -16.80 -17.91
C GLY A 118 4.06 -15.52 -18.55
N GLN A 119 3.21 -14.72 -17.90
CA GLN A 119 2.79 -13.43 -18.45
C GLN A 119 3.85 -12.36 -18.21
N VAL A 120 4.06 -11.53 -19.23
CA VAL A 120 4.97 -10.38 -19.16
C VAL A 120 4.21 -9.14 -19.57
N GLU A 121 4.31 -8.12 -18.74
CA GLU A 121 3.84 -6.78 -19.05
C GLU A 121 5.01 -5.81 -19.13
N VAL A 122 4.91 -4.85 -20.04
CA VAL A 122 5.95 -3.86 -20.31
C VAL A 122 5.36 -2.47 -20.10
N LYS A 123 6.06 -1.68 -19.29
CA LYS A 123 5.74 -0.29 -19.00
C LYS A 123 6.85 0.64 -19.50
N PHE A 124 6.47 1.63 -20.31
CA PHE A 124 7.37 2.64 -20.87
C PHE A 124 6.59 3.90 -21.23
N GLY A 125 7.26 5.01 -21.52
CA GLY A 125 6.60 6.26 -21.93
C GLY A 125 7.33 7.50 -21.44
N HIS A 126 6.80 8.68 -21.76
CA HIS A 126 7.45 9.95 -21.46
C HIS A 126 7.60 10.26 -19.97
N ALA A 127 6.75 9.67 -19.12
CA ALA A 127 6.77 9.83 -17.66
C ALA A 127 7.32 8.59 -16.94
N VAL A 128 7.84 7.59 -17.67
CA VAL A 128 8.54 6.44 -17.10
C VAL A 128 10.03 6.78 -17.05
N TYR A 129 10.60 6.74 -15.84
CA TYR A 129 11.98 7.11 -15.62
C TYR A 129 12.66 6.15 -14.64
N LEU A 130 13.82 5.63 -15.04
CA LEU A 130 14.65 4.78 -14.22
C LEU A 130 15.95 5.53 -13.88
N PRO A 131 16.24 5.80 -12.59
CA PRO A 131 17.43 6.54 -12.20
C PRO A 131 18.72 5.77 -12.49
N ALA A 132 19.80 6.51 -12.72
CA ALA A 132 21.12 5.90 -12.83
C ALA A 132 21.58 5.37 -11.47
N ALA A 133 22.54 4.44 -11.47
CA ALA A 133 23.14 3.97 -10.24
C ALA A 133 23.75 5.14 -9.45
N GLY A 134 23.27 5.35 -8.22
CA GLY A 134 23.72 6.44 -7.34
C GLY A 134 23.10 7.81 -7.63
N GLU A 135 22.22 7.94 -8.63
CA GLU A 135 21.51 9.19 -8.88
C GLU A 135 20.60 9.54 -7.70
N GLN A 136 20.73 10.75 -7.19
CA GLN A 136 19.99 11.20 -6.01
C GLN A 136 18.69 11.90 -6.43
N PRO A 137 17.59 11.70 -5.69
CA PRO A 137 16.36 12.46 -5.89
C PRO A 137 16.64 13.96 -5.79
N LEU A 138 16.07 14.75 -6.71
CA LEU A 138 16.07 16.21 -6.65
C LEU A 138 14.87 16.71 -5.85
N TYR A 139 13.71 16.08 -6.03
CA TYR A 139 12.48 16.37 -5.29
C TYR A 139 11.84 15.09 -4.75
N THR A 140 11.03 15.25 -3.71
CA THR A 140 10.12 14.23 -3.19
C THR A 140 8.71 14.79 -3.22
N VAL A 141 7.79 14.02 -3.80
CA VAL A 141 6.37 14.34 -3.88
C VAL A 141 5.66 13.61 -2.75
N GLU A 142 4.88 14.35 -1.97
CA GLU A 142 4.09 13.79 -0.87
C GLU A 142 2.64 14.26 -0.99
N THR A 143 1.70 13.41 -0.60
CA THR A 143 0.27 13.70 -0.60
C THR A 143 -0.38 13.50 0.75
N SER A 144 -1.46 14.23 1.02
CA SER A 144 -2.24 14.14 2.24
C SER A 144 -3.72 14.38 1.98
N ARG A 145 -4.60 13.80 2.79
CA ARG A 145 -6.05 14.05 2.76
C ARG A 145 -6.50 15.08 3.78
N ASP A 146 -5.72 15.26 4.84
CA ASP A 146 -6.11 15.99 6.06
C ASP A 146 -5.06 17.00 6.53
N SER A 147 -3.93 17.13 5.83
CA SER A 147 -2.73 17.91 6.19
C SER A 147 -1.95 17.42 7.43
N ALA A 148 -2.47 16.43 8.16
CA ALA A 148 -1.84 15.85 9.34
C ALA A 148 -0.88 14.73 8.95
N VAL A 149 -1.30 13.83 8.06
CA VAL A 149 -0.50 12.70 7.60
C VAL A 149 -0.08 12.91 6.15
N TRP A 150 1.23 12.93 5.91
CA TRP A 150 1.81 13.07 4.57
C TRP A 150 2.47 11.76 4.16
N GLN A 151 2.11 11.27 2.99
CA GLN A 151 2.61 10.02 2.43
C GLN A 151 3.51 10.35 1.24
N ALA A 152 4.71 9.79 1.21
CA ALA A 152 5.59 9.88 0.05
C ALA A 152 4.97 9.10 -1.12
N VAL A 153 4.90 9.74 -2.29
CA VAL A 153 4.37 9.15 -3.53
C VAL A 153 5.52 8.75 -4.43
N CYS A 154 6.40 9.69 -4.77
CA CYS A 154 7.54 9.40 -5.63
C CYS A 154 8.69 10.42 -5.49
N PRO A 155 9.93 9.99 -5.76
CA PRO A 155 11.03 10.90 -6.05
C PRO A 155 10.93 11.46 -7.48
N ILE A 156 11.50 12.65 -7.70
CA ILE A 156 11.78 13.21 -9.03
C ILE A 156 13.29 13.40 -9.14
N TYR A 157 13.90 12.85 -10.19
CA TYR A 157 15.36 12.90 -10.41
C TYR A 157 15.78 14.07 -11.33
N PRO A 158 17.03 14.54 -11.27
CA PRO A 158 17.50 15.67 -12.09
C PRO A 158 17.24 15.53 -13.58
N GLN A 159 17.44 14.33 -14.15
CA GLN A 159 17.22 14.08 -15.59
C GLN A 159 15.79 13.60 -15.91
N GLN A 160 14.94 13.42 -14.90
CA GLN A 160 13.55 13.05 -15.09
C GLN A 160 12.73 14.29 -15.44
N ARG A 161 12.32 14.43 -16.71
CA ARG A 161 11.52 15.57 -17.15
C ARG A 161 10.06 15.51 -16.71
N LEU A 162 9.44 14.33 -16.71
CA LEU A 162 8.02 14.17 -16.44
C LEU A 162 7.79 13.07 -15.41
N ALA A 163 6.83 13.30 -14.51
CA ALA A 163 6.24 12.28 -13.65
C ALA A 163 4.72 12.43 -13.67
N LEU A 164 4.00 11.32 -13.77
CA LEU A 164 2.54 11.32 -13.73
C LEU A 164 2.08 10.58 -12.46
N ILE A 165 1.28 11.23 -11.62
CA ILE A 165 0.70 10.62 -10.43
C ILE A 165 -0.82 10.53 -10.56
N GLY A 166 -1.43 9.44 -10.12
CA GLY A 166 -2.86 9.22 -10.32
C GLY A 166 -3.43 8.10 -9.47
N HIS A 167 -4.62 7.62 -9.85
CA HIS A 167 -5.34 6.58 -9.12
C HIS A 167 -4.60 5.25 -9.06
N ASP A 168 -4.01 4.86 -10.18
CA ASP A 168 -3.49 3.51 -10.40
C ASP A 168 -2.18 3.55 -11.21
N ALA A 169 -1.33 2.55 -10.97
CA ALA A 169 -0.04 2.37 -11.60
C ALA A 169 -0.14 1.96 -13.07
N ASP A 170 -1.32 1.53 -13.54
CA ASP A 170 -1.62 1.20 -14.95
C ASP A 170 -1.77 2.46 -15.82
N LEU A 171 -2.20 3.58 -15.23
CA LEU A 171 -2.47 4.83 -15.94
C LEU A 171 -1.51 5.97 -15.55
N ALA A 172 -0.68 5.75 -14.53
CA ALA A 172 0.25 6.74 -13.99
C ALA A 172 1.64 6.14 -13.79
N SER A 173 2.67 6.99 -13.72
CA SER A 173 4.01 6.57 -13.32
C SER A 173 3.98 6.03 -11.90
N HIS A 174 3.20 6.68 -11.03
CA HIS A 174 3.03 6.31 -9.62
C HIS A 174 1.56 6.41 -9.20
N ALA A 175 1.07 5.35 -8.56
CA ALA A 175 -0.24 5.38 -7.90
C ALA A 175 -0.14 6.16 -6.58
N VAL A 176 -1.14 6.99 -6.31
CA VAL A 176 -1.27 7.72 -5.05
C VAL A 176 -2.22 6.94 -4.12
N PRO A 177 -1.78 6.55 -2.92
CA PRO A 177 -2.67 5.87 -1.99
C PRO A 177 -3.87 6.74 -1.62
N ALA A 178 -5.05 6.12 -1.50
CA ALA A 178 -6.30 6.80 -1.21
C ALA A 178 -6.65 7.95 -2.17
N TRP A 179 -6.27 7.82 -3.45
CA TRP A 179 -6.62 8.78 -4.50
C TRP A 179 -8.14 9.01 -4.55
N PRO A 180 -8.62 10.23 -4.31
CA PRO A 180 -10.03 10.46 -4.01
C PRO A 180 -10.88 10.80 -5.24
N PHE A 181 -10.27 10.81 -6.43
CA PHE A 181 -10.92 11.29 -7.64
C PHE A 181 -11.29 10.18 -8.63
N GLY A 182 -11.10 8.90 -8.24
CA GLY A 182 -11.25 7.77 -9.15
C GLY A 182 -10.37 7.91 -10.40
N THR A 183 -10.83 7.38 -11.54
CA THR A 183 -10.09 7.38 -12.82
C THR A 183 -10.23 8.66 -13.65
N VAL A 184 -10.82 9.73 -13.07
CA VAL A 184 -11.22 10.96 -13.80
C VAL A 184 -10.03 11.76 -14.35
N GLY A 185 -8.85 11.62 -13.75
CA GLY A 185 -7.65 12.31 -14.19
C GLY A 185 -6.42 11.99 -13.34
N ALA A 186 -5.33 12.67 -13.66
CA ALA A 186 -4.01 12.54 -13.05
C ALA A 186 -3.34 13.93 -12.93
N ILE A 187 -2.28 14.00 -12.13
CA ILE A 187 -1.44 15.19 -11.97
C ILE A 187 -0.11 14.91 -12.67
N LEU A 188 0.22 15.76 -13.64
CA LEU A 188 1.50 15.77 -14.35
C LEU A 188 2.44 16.76 -13.65
N LEU A 189 3.62 16.27 -13.30
CA LEU A 189 4.72 17.02 -12.74
C LEU A 189 5.78 17.20 -13.83
N ILE A 190 6.18 18.44 -14.07
CA ILE A 190 7.14 18.80 -15.11
C ILE A 190 8.37 19.40 -14.45
N ASN A 191 9.51 18.77 -14.70
CA ASN A 191 10.83 19.19 -14.26
C ASN A 191 11.60 19.70 -15.49
N ASP A 192 11.68 21.01 -15.63
CA ASP A 192 12.44 21.66 -16.71
C ASP A 192 13.93 21.83 -16.38
N GLY A 193 14.40 21.26 -15.27
CA GLY A 193 15.81 21.21 -14.91
C GLY A 193 16.07 21.40 -13.41
N PRO A 194 17.32 21.19 -12.97
CA PRO A 194 17.69 21.15 -11.54
C PRO A 194 17.40 22.44 -10.76
N ASP A 195 17.36 23.58 -11.45
CA ASP A 195 17.14 24.90 -10.87
C ASP A 195 15.73 25.45 -11.11
N ALA A 196 14.92 24.75 -11.90
CA ALA A 196 13.53 25.13 -12.16
C ALA A 196 12.61 24.58 -11.05
N PRO A 197 11.58 25.33 -10.63
CA PRO A 197 10.53 24.78 -9.80
C PRO A 197 9.74 23.73 -10.60
N ILE A 198 9.23 22.71 -9.91
CA ILE A 198 8.35 21.73 -10.54
C ILE A 198 7.03 22.41 -10.94
N GLU A 199 6.73 22.37 -12.23
CA GLU A 199 5.43 22.80 -12.73
C GLU A 199 4.41 21.67 -12.54
N VAL A 200 3.22 22.03 -12.05
CA VAL A 200 2.13 21.09 -11.77
C VAL A 200 0.98 21.36 -12.73
N GLN A 201 0.57 20.33 -13.46
CA GLN A 201 -0.55 20.41 -14.40
C GLN A 201 -1.55 19.27 -14.18
N VAL A 202 -2.84 19.55 -14.41
CA VAL A 202 -3.89 18.52 -14.38
C VAL A 202 -4.11 17.94 -15.77
N ARG A 203 -4.32 16.61 -15.83
CA ARG A 203 -4.57 15.85 -17.06
C ARG A 203 -5.78 14.91 -16.90
N PRO A 204 -6.78 14.95 -17.80
CA PRO A 204 -6.98 15.94 -18.86
C PRO A 204 -7.20 17.35 -18.29
N LYS A 205 -6.96 18.39 -19.10
CA LYS A 205 -7.12 19.79 -18.64
C LYS A 205 -8.57 19.99 -18.17
N GLY A 206 -8.71 20.51 -16.95
CA GLY A 206 -10.02 20.77 -16.35
C GLY A 206 -10.63 19.61 -15.56
N ALA A 207 -9.97 18.43 -15.49
CA ALA A 207 -10.45 17.30 -14.68
C ALA A 207 -10.58 17.65 -13.18
N PHE A 208 -9.64 18.43 -12.66
CA PHE A 208 -9.58 18.91 -11.28
C PHE A 208 -9.30 20.41 -11.25
N ASP A 209 -9.68 21.06 -10.14
CA ASP A 209 -9.05 22.32 -9.75
C ASP A 209 -7.78 22.00 -8.96
N CYS A 210 -6.66 22.60 -9.37
CA CYS A 210 -5.37 22.45 -8.70
C CYS A 210 -4.73 23.82 -8.59
N ALA A 211 -4.50 24.27 -7.35
CA ALA A 211 -3.90 25.56 -7.06
C ALA A 211 -2.89 25.44 -5.92
N LEU A 212 -1.77 26.15 -6.03
CA LEU A 212 -0.82 26.30 -4.93
C LEU A 212 -1.42 27.24 -3.88
N ASP A 213 -1.54 26.79 -2.63
CA ASP A 213 -1.85 27.66 -1.51
C ASP A 213 -0.56 28.31 -1.00
N PRO A 214 -0.37 29.63 -1.19
CA PRO A 214 0.86 30.31 -0.80
C PRO A 214 1.06 30.39 0.72
N LEU A 215 0.00 30.25 1.52
CA LEU A 215 0.10 30.31 2.99
C LEU A 215 0.62 29.01 3.57
N SER A 216 0.21 27.88 2.99
CA SER A 216 0.52 26.55 3.49
C SER A 216 1.58 25.81 2.68
N GLY A 217 2.02 26.38 1.55
CA GLY A 217 3.13 25.88 0.74
C GLY A 217 2.85 24.56 0.03
N HIS A 218 1.58 24.17 -0.13
CA HIS A 218 1.19 22.95 -0.81
C HIS A 218 0.06 23.19 -1.82
N TYR A 219 -0.02 22.33 -2.83
CA TYR A 219 -1.09 22.32 -3.80
C TYR A 219 -2.36 21.72 -3.20
N VAL A 220 -3.48 22.39 -3.43
CA VAL A 220 -4.82 21.87 -3.12
C VAL A 220 -5.46 21.43 -4.42
N VAL A 221 -5.78 20.14 -4.49
CA VAL A 221 -6.47 19.51 -5.61
C VAL A 221 -7.88 19.15 -5.18
N SER A 222 -8.88 19.57 -5.93
CA SER A 222 -10.29 19.31 -5.64
C SER A 222 -11.05 18.86 -6.88
N ALA A 223 -12.00 17.95 -6.68
CA ALA A 223 -12.89 17.50 -7.74
C ALA A 223 -13.90 18.58 -8.15
N LYS A 224 -14.38 18.50 -9.39
CA LYS A 224 -15.50 19.30 -9.91
C LYS A 224 -16.78 18.46 -9.99
N GLY A 225 -17.96 19.09 -9.93
CA GLY A 225 -19.25 18.41 -10.14
C GLY A 225 -19.69 17.51 -8.99
N ASP A 226 -20.33 16.37 -9.29
CA ASP A 226 -20.98 15.45 -8.32
C ASP A 226 -20.04 14.84 -7.26
N SER A 227 -18.73 15.03 -7.37
CA SER A 227 -17.72 14.69 -6.35
C SER A 227 -17.28 15.88 -5.48
N ALA A 228 -18.09 16.96 -5.44
CA ALA A 228 -17.84 18.16 -4.66
C ALA A 228 -17.64 17.84 -3.17
N GLY A 229 -16.38 17.72 -2.76
CA GLY A 229 -15.98 17.32 -1.40
C GLY A 229 -14.69 16.49 -1.37
N ALA A 230 -14.34 15.82 -2.46
CA ALA A 230 -13.05 15.14 -2.59
C ALA A 230 -11.90 16.16 -2.70
N ARG A 231 -10.94 16.09 -1.77
CA ARG A 231 -9.74 16.94 -1.71
C ARG A 231 -8.47 16.12 -1.56
N LEU A 232 -7.41 16.51 -2.25
CA LEU A 232 -6.06 15.97 -2.06
C LEU A 232 -5.10 17.15 -1.89
N LEU A 233 -4.22 17.06 -0.91
CA LEU A 233 -3.12 17.99 -0.71
C LEU A 233 -1.87 17.35 -1.30
N MET A 234 -1.08 18.12 -2.05
CA MET A 234 0.17 17.65 -2.62
C MET A 234 1.27 18.67 -2.36
N ARG A 235 2.41 18.22 -1.85
CA ARG A 235 3.60 19.06 -1.69
C ARG A 235 4.77 18.46 -2.45
N VAL A 236 5.58 19.33 -3.02
CA VAL A 236 6.81 18.95 -3.72
C VAL A 236 7.97 19.55 -2.93
N ARG A 237 8.78 18.70 -2.30
CA ARG A 237 9.90 19.12 -1.45
C ARG A 237 11.22 18.88 -2.17
N ARG A 238 12.12 19.86 -2.14
CA ARG A 238 13.48 19.65 -2.64
C ARG A 238 14.23 18.73 -1.68
N ALA A 239 14.82 17.66 -2.20
CA ALA A 239 15.61 16.74 -1.40
C ALA A 239 16.84 17.48 -0.85
N GLY A 240 17.12 17.30 0.45
CA GLY A 240 18.21 18.01 1.14
C GLY A 240 17.85 19.39 1.71
N ALA A 241 16.62 19.89 1.52
CA ALA A 241 16.13 21.06 2.26
C ALA A 241 15.73 20.65 3.68
N ALA A 242 16.37 21.24 4.70
CA ALA A 242 15.97 21.07 6.09
C ALA A 242 14.50 21.52 6.26
N PRO A 243 13.68 20.82 7.07
CA PRO A 243 12.32 21.28 7.34
C PRO A 243 12.37 22.68 7.94
N ILE A 244 11.66 23.62 7.33
CA ILE A 244 11.43 24.94 7.93
C ILE A 244 10.69 24.69 9.25
N PRO A 245 11.26 25.00 10.42
CA PRO A 245 10.57 24.82 11.68
C PRO A 245 9.30 25.68 11.66
N ALA A 246 8.16 25.07 11.97
CA ALA A 246 6.92 25.79 12.17
C ALA A 246 7.16 26.89 13.22
N PRO A 247 6.66 28.12 13.03
CA PRO A 247 6.80 29.17 14.02
C PRO A 247 6.16 28.67 15.33
N SER A 248 6.99 28.54 16.37
CA SER A 248 6.57 28.15 17.70
C SER A 248 5.53 29.16 18.21
N GLY A 249 4.26 28.79 18.11
CA GLY A 249 3.19 29.47 18.83
C GLY A 249 3.49 29.38 20.32
N LYS A 250 3.73 30.54 20.95
CA LYS A 250 3.95 30.66 22.40
C LYS A 250 2.80 29.98 23.15
N PRO A 251 3.05 29.22 24.22
CA PRO A 251 1.98 28.59 24.99
C PRO A 251 1.18 29.68 25.72
N ALA A 252 -0.13 29.68 25.52
CA ALA A 252 -1.04 30.47 26.33
C ALA A 252 -1.05 29.90 27.76
N ALA A 253 -0.82 30.79 28.71
CA ALA A 253 -0.68 30.47 30.13
C ALA A 253 -1.97 29.91 30.75
N VAL A 254 -1.78 28.80 31.47
CA VAL A 254 -2.51 28.28 32.63
C VAL A 254 -3.46 29.27 33.31
N TRP A 255 -4.78 29.03 33.25
CA TRP A 255 -5.73 29.55 34.25
C TRP A 255 -6.67 28.44 34.76
N LYS A 256 -6.66 28.28 36.09
CA LYS A 256 -7.37 27.28 36.89
C LYS A 256 -8.89 27.45 36.84
N ALA A 257 -9.59 26.33 37.02
CA ALA A 257 -11.02 26.25 37.26
C ALA A 257 -11.44 26.89 38.60
N ARG A 258 -12.61 27.54 38.60
CA ARG A 258 -13.50 27.70 39.77
C ARG A 258 -14.95 27.81 39.28
N ALA A 259 -15.85 27.02 39.85
CA ALA A 259 -17.30 27.14 39.75
C ALA A 259 -17.85 27.63 41.12
N PRO A 260 -19.17 27.81 41.31
CA PRO A 260 -20.18 28.59 40.56
C PRO A 260 -20.95 29.57 41.48
N ALA A 261 -21.78 30.48 40.95
CA ALA A 261 -23.01 31.00 41.59
C ALA A 261 -23.74 32.07 40.74
N GLY A 262 -25.08 31.98 40.70
CA GLY A 262 -25.95 33.15 40.88
C GLY A 262 -26.61 33.81 39.66
N MET A 263 -27.81 33.33 39.32
CA MET A 263 -29.07 34.05 39.04
C MET A 263 -29.07 35.52 38.52
N ASP A 264 -29.87 35.68 37.45
CA ASP A 264 -31.01 36.60 37.28
C ASP A 264 -30.98 37.79 36.29
N THR A 265 -31.92 37.64 35.32
CA THR A 265 -32.89 38.58 34.70
C THR A 265 -32.47 39.82 33.89
N GLY A 266 -33.12 39.99 32.72
CA GLY A 266 -33.29 41.28 32.05
C GLY A 266 -33.53 41.27 30.54
N ASP A 267 -34.73 40.88 30.13
CA ASP A 267 -35.43 41.06 28.83
C ASP A 267 -34.97 42.13 27.82
N THR A 268 -35.02 41.79 26.51
CA THR A 268 -35.89 42.47 25.50
C THR A 268 -35.98 41.74 24.13
N ALA A 269 -37.06 40.95 23.94
CA ALA A 269 -38.07 40.93 22.86
C ALA A 269 -37.74 41.37 21.38
N VAL A 270 -37.73 40.43 20.40
CA VAL A 270 -38.72 40.07 19.31
C VAL A 270 -38.63 40.83 17.95
N PRO A 271 -39.10 40.30 16.77
CA PRO A 271 -40.08 39.20 16.56
C PRO A 271 -39.84 38.12 15.47
N PHE A 272 -40.66 37.08 15.60
CA PHE A 272 -40.93 35.96 14.68
C PHE A 272 -42.06 36.27 13.68
N SER A 273 -42.05 35.56 12.54
CA SER A 273 -43.18 34.88 11.81
C SER A 273 -42.77 34.76 10.32
N HIS A 274 -42.98 33.69 9.54
CA HIS A 274 -44.05 32.70 9.44
C HIS A 274 -43.55 31.39 8.79
N ARG A 275 -44.22 30.29 9.13
CA ARG A 275 -44.22 28.98 8.44
C ARG A 275 -45.21 28.99 7.26
N PRO A 276 -45.02 28.14 6.25
CA PRO A 276 -46.14 27.30 5.79
C PRO A 276 -45.78 25.80 5.77
N ALA A 277 -46.79 24.98 6.05
CA ALA A 277 -46.77 23.52 5.98
C ALA A 277 -47.42 23.04 4.67
N ALA A 278 -46.85 22.01 4.04
CA ALA A 278 -47.47 21.11 3.06
C ALA A 278 -46.58 19.84 3.03
N ALA A 279 -46.99 18.75 3.67
CA ALA A 279 -47.77 17.62 3.16
C ALA A 279 -46.86 16.41 2.83
N PRO A 280 -47.30 15.17 3.08
CA PRO A 280 -46.45 14.01 3.31
C PRO A 280 -46.05 13.34 1.99
N ILE A 281 -44.77 13.08 1.81
CA ILE A 281 -44.30 12.10 0.83
C ILE A 281 -44.15 10.79 1.59
N GLU A 282 -45.05 9.86 1.33
CA GLU A 282 -44.85 8.44 1.61
C GLU A 282 -43.60 7.98 0.86
N SER A 283 -42.47 7.91 1.57
CA SER A 283 -41.44 6.93 1.28
C SER A 283 -41.38 6.00 2.47
N ASP A 284 -42.22 4.96 2.42
CA ASP A 284 -42.02 3.75 3.19
C ASP A 284 -40.74 3.08 2.70
N ALA A 285 -39.62 3.56 3.24
CA ALA A 285 -38.39 2.82 3.34
C ALA A 285 -38.04 2.90 4.82
N THR A 286 -38.61 1.98 5.58
CA THR A 286 -38.15 1.62 6.92
C THR A 286 -36.62 1.58 6.92
N TYR A 287 -35.98 2.64 7.41
CA TYR A 287 -34.55 2.67 7.67
C TYR A 287 -34.33 1.84 8.94
N ALA A 288 -34.45 0.52 8.79
CA ALA A 288 -33.87 -0.40 9.74
C ALA A 288 -32.35 -0.17 9.66
N PRO A 289 -31.64 0.08 10.77
CA PRO A 289 -30.19 -0.03 10.75
C PRO A 289 -29.89 -1.47 10.37
N LEU A 290 -29.52 -1.69 9.09
CA LEU A 290 -28.97 -2.95 8.64
C LEU A 290 -27.84 -3.27 9.61
N ALA A 291 -27.95 -4.38 10.33
CA ALA A 291 -26.89 -4.85 11.20
C ALA A 291 -25.62 -4.93 10.35
N GLN A 292 -24.74 -3.94 10.53
CA GLN A 292 -23.48 -3.88 9.80
C GLN A 292 -22.58 -4.90 10.45
N GLN A 293 -22.52 -6.06 9.81
CA GLN A 293 -21.48 -7.04 10.01
C GLN A 293 -20.13 -6.36 9.87
N ARG A 294 -19.17 -6.77 10.70
CA ARG A 294 -17.86 -6.15 10.75
C ARG A 294 -16.78 -7.20 10.93
N VAL A 295 -15.64 -6.92 10.33
CA VAL A 295 -14.39 -7.64 10.61
C VAL A 295 -13.45 -6.68 11.29
N SER A 296 -12.92 -7.08 12.45
CA SER A 296 -12.04 -6.24 13.25
C SER A 296 -10.68 -6.88 13.43
N LEU A 297 -9.60 -6.15 13.15
CA LEU A 297 -8.28 -6.52 13.62
C LEU A 297 -8.21 -6.27 15.14
N VAL A 298 -8.06 -7.33 15.93
CA VAL A 298 -8.02 -7.25 17.40
C VAL A 298 -6.66 -7.58 17.99
N GLY A 299 -5.75 -8.13 17.18
CA GLY A 299 -4.44 -8.57 17.64
C GLY A 299 -3.49 -8.87 16.49
N LEU A 300 -2.22 -9.02 16.83
CA LEU A 300 -1.14 -9.37 15.92
C LEU A 300 -0.44 -10.65 16.41
N ALA A 301 -0.24 -11.61 15.52
CA ALA A 301 0.49 -12.83 15.81
C ALA A 301 1.98 -12.63 15.51
N LEU A 302 2.81 -12.62 16.56
CA LEU A 302 4.26 -12.48 16.43
C LEU A 302 4.84 -13.79 15.89
N PRO A 303 5.49 -13.80 14.71
CA PRO A 303 5.94 -15.03 14.06
C PRO A 303 7.15 -15.65 14.74
N CYS A 304 7.34 -16.95 14.54
CA CYS A 304 8.67 -17.57 14.61
C CYS A 304 9.44 -17.15 13.35
N LEU A 305 10.30 -16.14 13.49
CA LEU A 305 11.04 -15.54 12.40
C LEU A 305 12.07 -16.50 11.78
N SER A 306 12.57 -17.48 12.55
CA SER A 306 13.48 -18.52 12.08
C SER A 306 12.94 -19.30 10.86
N ARG A 307 11.61 -19.39 10.73
CA ARG A 307 10.94 -19.99 9.55
C ARG A 307 11.15 -19.24 8.26
N TYR A 308 11.48 -17.97 8.36
CA TYR A 308 11.68 -17.07 7.25
C TYR A 308 13.17 -16.69 7.11
N HIS A 309 14.09 -17.50 7.66
CA HIS A 309 15.53 -17.23 7.54
C HIS A 309 16.00 -17.11 6.09
N ASP A 310 15.40 -17.89 5.17
CA ASP A 310 15.67 -17.83 3.73
C ASP A 310 15.27 -16.50 3.08
N THR A 311 14.33 -15.75 3.68
CA THR A 311 13.95 -14.42 3.19
C THR A 311 14.93 -13.32 3.64
N GLY A 312 15.88 -13.67 4.50
CA GLY A 312 16.81 -12.75 5.13
C GLY A 312 16.20 -11.98 6.32
N ALA A 313 15.02 -12.36 6.81
CA ALA A 313 14.39 -11.71 7.96
C ALA A 313 15.24 -11.83 9.24
N VAL A 314 15.62 -10.69 9.83
CA VAL A 314 16.47 -10.64 11.04
C VAL A 314 15.74 -10.19 12.29
N SER A 315 14.77 -9.30 12.15
CA SER A 315 13.92 -8.88 13.25
C SER A 315 12.60 -8.32 12.74
N MET A 316 11.53 -8.57 13.47
CA MET A 316 10.24 -7.88 13.27
C MET A 316 9.92 -7.09 14.53
N GLU A 317 9.58 -5.80 14.40
CA GLU A 317 9.29 -4.90 15.52
C GLU A 317 7.96 -4.19 15.31
N ILE A 318 7.13 -4.15 16.35
CA ILE A 318 5.83 -3.48 16.37
C ILE A 318 5.83 -2.47 17.51
N GLY A 319 5.83 -1.18 17.17
CA GLY A 319 5.74 -0.08 18.12
C GLY A 319 4.30 0.36 18.40
N LEU A 320 4.00 0.66 19.66
CA LEU A 320 2.77 1.32 20.09
C LEU A 320 3.09 2.74 20.57
N ALA A 321 2.41 3.73 19.99
CA ALA A 321 2.49 5.13 20.41
C ALA A 321 1.96 5.31 21.85
N PRO A 322 2.17 6.49 22.49
CA PRO A 322 1.55 6.80 23.79
C PRO A 322 0.01 6.71 23.80
N SER A 323 -0.63 6.87 22.64
CA SER A 323 -2.07 6.63 22.47
C SER A 323 -2.46 5.15 22.50
N LEU A 324 -1.48 4.23 22.53
CA LEU A 324 -1.62 2.78 22.34
C LEU A 324 -2.27 2.37 21.01
N GLN A 325 -2.13 3.23 20.00
CA GLN A 325 -2.27 2.83 18.61
C GLN A 325 -0.91 2.40 18.07
N LEU A 326 -0.87 1.75 16.90
CA LEU A 326 0.39 1.46 16.23
C LEU A 326 1.12 2.77 15.90
N ALA A 327 2.39 2.84 16.27
CA ALA A 327 3.21 4.01 15.99
C ALA A 327 3.35 4.22 14.48
N ALA A 328 3.18 5.48 14.05
CA ALA A 328 3.48 5.90 12.69
C ALA A 328 5.00 5.89 12.45
N ASP A 329 5.42 5.96 11.18
CA ASP A 329 6.84 6.02 10.85
C ASP A 329 7.48 7.30 11.43
N GLY A 330 8.62 7.14 12.12
CA GLY A 330 9.29 8.21 12.87
C GLY A 330 8.59 8.68 14.16
N GLU A 331 7.44 8.11 14.53
CA GLU A 331 6.80 8.39 15.82
C GLU A 331 7.49 7.63 16.95
N ALA A 332 7.69 8.28 18.10
CA ALA A 332 8.25 7.63 19.27
C ALA A 332 7.24 6.65 19.89
N ALA A 333 7.58 5.36 19.92
CA ALA A 333 6.79 4.36 20.61
C ALA A 333 6.92 4.50 22.14
N ALA A 334 5.80 4.37 22.86
CA ALA A 334 5.80 4.21 24.31
C ALA A 334 6.30 2.81 24.72
N ILE A 335 5.98 1.81 23.91
CA ILE A 335 6.54 0.45 24.01
C ILE A 335 6.57 -0.18 22.61
N SER A 336 7.63 -0.93 22.30
CA SER A 336 7.66 -1.82 21.13
C SER A 336 7.82 -3.27 21.55
N PHE A 337 7.30 -4.18 20.74
CA PHE A 337 7.51 -5.62 20.85
C PHE A 337 8.28 -6.10 19.63
N SER A 338 9.37 -6.84 19.84
CA SER A 338 10.16 -7.39 18.74
C SER A 338 10.37 -8.89 18.87
N VAL A 339 10.41 -9.58 17.75
CA VAL A 339 10.96 -10.93 17.61
C VAL A 339 12.21 -10.89 16.74
N ASP A 340 13.26 -11.59 17.14
CA ASP A 340 14.50 -11.71 16.35
C ASP A 340 14.60 -13.05 15.59
N ALA A 341 15.67 -13.20 14.81
CA ALA A 341 15.94 -14.41 14.02
C ALA A 341 16.10 -15.69 14.86
N ALA A 342 16.33 -15.59 16.17
CA ALA A 342 16.40 -16.71 17.10
C ALA A 342 15.06 -16.99 17.80
N ASP A 343 13.98 -16.37 17.32
CA ASP A 343 12.63 -16.44 17.87
C ASP A 343 12.51 -15.95 19.32
N GLN A 344 13.44 -15.10 19.76
CA GLN A 344 13.40 -14.49 21.08
C GLN A 344 12.51 -13.23 21.07
N LEU A 345 11.70 -13.06 22.11
CA LEU A 345 10.81 -11.92 22.27
C LEU A 345 11.47 -10.85 23.15
N PHE A 346 11.28 -9.59 22.77
CA PHE A 346 11.77 -8.44 23.53
C PHE A 346 10.71 -7.35 23.63
N ALA A 347 10.68 -6.68 24.78
CA ALA A 347 10.05 -5.37 24.93
C ALA A 347 11.11 -4.27 24.81
N LEU A 348 10.80 -3.21 24.09
CA LEU A 348 11.63 -2.00 23.99
C LEU A 348 10.86 -0.85 24.62
N THR A 349 11.49 -0.18 25.58
CA THR A 349 10.94 1.01 26.26
C THR A 349 12.01 2.08 26.34
N GLY A 350 11.69 3.25 26.92
CA GLY A 350 12.70 4.27 27.23
C GLY A 350 13.84 3.77 28.14
N ALA A 351 13.64 2.67 28.88
CA ALA A 351 14.68 2.03 29.70
C ALA A 351 15.59 1.07 28.91
N GLY A 352 15.31 0.85 27.62
CA GLY A 352 16.06 -0.03 26.73
C GLY A 352 15.30 -1.30 26.33
N ARG A 353 16.04 -2.23 25.72
CA ARG A 353 15.55 -3.53 25.23
C ARG A 353 15.70 -4.59 26.32
N GLN A 354 14.62 -5.31 26.64
CA GLN A 354 14.60 -6.38 27.62
C GLN A 354 13.98 -7.65 27.03
N PRO A 355 14.56 -8.84 27.26
CA PRO A 355 13.93 -10.10 26.88
C PRO A 355 12.66 -10.32 27.69
N ILE A 356 11.62 -10.88 27.06
CA ILE A 356 10.33 -11.14 27.67
C ILE A 356 9.81 -12.54 27.28
N GLU A 357 8.84 -13.05 28.02
CA GLU A 357 8.11 -14.26 27.69
C GLU A 357 6.60 -13.97 27.67
N ALA A 358 5.84 -14.75 26.91
CA ALA A 358 4.38 -14.71 26.92
C ALA A 358 3.84 -15.85 27.82
N PRO A 359 2.81 -15.60 28.65
CA PRO A 359 2.01 -14.39 28.71
C PRO A 359 2.66 -13.27 29.54
N ALA A 360 2.42 -12.02 29.16
CA ALA A 360 2.88 -10.83 29.89
C ALA A 360 1.90 -9.66 29.73
N ILE A 361 1.93 -8.73 30.69
CA ILE A 361 1.09 -7.53 30.70
C ILE A 361 2.00 -6.31 30.95
N PHE A 362 1.81 -5.28 30.12
CA PHE A 362 2.59 -4.03 30.18
C PHE A 362 1.66 -2.84 30.35
N THR A 363 2.03 -1.86 31.17
CA THR A 363 1.27 -0.61 31.35
C THR A 363 2.17 0.58 31.01
N PRO A 364 2.45 0.83 29.72
CA PRO A 364 3.37 1.88 29.29
C PRO A 364 2.79 3.29 29.44
N VAL A 365 1.46 3.42 29.57
CA VAL A 365 0.73 4.68 29.81
C VAL A 365 -0.23 4.43 30.98
N ASP A 366 -0.25 5.34 31.96
CA ASP A 366 -0.77 5.29 33.35
C ASP A 366 -2.21 4.74 33.64
N ALA A 367 -2.78 3.86 32.81
CA ALA A 367 -4.00 3.10 33.13
C ALA A 367 -4.30 1.93 32.16
N ARG A 368 -3.66 1.85 30.98
CA ARG A 368 -4.07 0.88 29.94
C ARG A 368 -3.03 -0.20 29.74
N ALA A 369 -3.48 -1.44 29.97
CA ALA A 369 -2.70 -2.63 29.77
C ALA A 369 -2.56 -2.98 28.28
N VAL A 370 -1.36 -3.40 27.90
CA VAL A 370 -1.05 -4.09 26.66
C VAL A 370 -0.77 -5.54 27.02
N GLU A 371 -1.54 -6.46 26.45
CA GLU A 371 -1.47 -7.88 26.76
C GLU A 371 -0.72 -8.62 25.66
N LEU A 372 0.29 -9.39 26.07
CA LEU A 372 0.96 -10.37 25.24
C LEU A 372 0.52 -11.75 25.70
N LEU A 373 -0.18 -12.48 24.85
CA LEU A 373 -0.76 -13.79 25.18
C LEU A 373 0.15 -14.91 24.68
N ALA A 374 0.20 -16.00 25.44
CA ALA A 374 0.83 -17.24 24.98
C ALA A 374 0.04 -17.82 23.80
N VAL A 375 0.76 -18.43 22.86
CA VAL A 375 0.15 -19.17 21.74
C VAL A 375 -0.13 -20.61 22.15
N ALA A 376 -1.21 -21.19 21.64
CA ALA A 376 -1.49 -22.61 21.84
C ALA A 376 -0.42 -23.49 21.16
N PRO A 377 -0.16 -24.72 21.64
CA PRO A 377 0.83 -25.62 21.04
C PRO A 377 0.64 -25.86 19.54
N ALA A 378 -0.61 -25.93 19.07
CA ALA A 378 -0.94 -26.10 17.65
C ALA A 378 -0.51 -24.92 16.75
N MET A 379 -0.20 -23.77 17.35
CA MET A 379 0.24 -22.55 16.68
C MET A 379 1.72 -22.23 16.93
N ALA A 380 2.37 -22.91 17.88
CA ALA A 380 3.72 -22.61 18.35
C ALA A 380 4.80 -22.83 17.28
N GLU A 381 4.54 -23.66 16.27
CA GLU A 381 5.43 -23.77 15.11
C GLU A 381 5.46 -22.45 14.31
N ARG A 382 4.40 -21.64 14.32
CA ARG A 382 4.28 -20.43 13.48
C ARG A 382 4.49 -19.14 14.24
N TYR A 383 4.09 -19.11 15.50
CA TYR A 383 4.00 -17.89 16.28
C TYR A 383 4.64 -18.08 17.65
N ARG A 384 5.18 -16.99 18.21
CA ARG A 384 5.75 -16.94 19.56
C ARG A 384 4.80 -16.36 20.58
N ALA A 385 3.95 -15.43 20.17
CA ALA A 385 2.96 -14.78 21.03
C ALA A 385 1.85 -14.13 20.20
N LEU A 386 0.73 -13.79 20.85
CA LEU A 386 -0.31 -12.92 20.31
C LEU A 386 -0.29 -11.58 21.05
N LEU A 387 -0.01 -10.49 20.35
CA LEU A 387 -0.13 -9.14 20.88
C LEU A 387 -1.58 -8.68 20.73
N ARG A 388 -2.31 -8.49 21.83
CA ARG A 388 -3.67 -7.94 21.80
C ARG A 388 -3.61 -6.43 21.57
N LEU A 389 -4.34 -5.95 20.57
CA LEU A 389 -4.39 -4.52 20.27
C LEU A 389 -5.33 -3.82 21.26
N PRO A 390 -4.88 -2.76 21.96
CA PRO A 390 -5.74 -1.99 22.86
C PRO A 390 -6.87 -1.26 22.12
N HIS A 391 -6.66 -0.97 20.83
CA HIS A 391 -7.63 -0.34 19.95
C HIS A 391 -7.83 -1.20 18.69
N PRO A 392 -8.90 -2.01 18.65
CA PRO A 392 -9.23 -2.77 17.45
C PRO A 392 -9.52 -1.85 16.25
N ILE A 393 -9.16 -2.31 15.05
CA ILE A 393 -9.44 -1.60 13.80
C ILE A 393 -10.54 -2.38 13.08
N ALA A 394 -11.70 -1.76 12.86
CA ALA A 394 -12.86 -2.42 12.26
C ALA A 394 -13.08 -1.97 10.82
N ALA A 395 -13.48 -2.89 9.96
CA ALA A 395 -13.96 -2.65 8.61
C ALA A 395 -15.39 -3.18 8.46
N PRO A 396 -16.33 -2.38 7.92
CA PRO A 396 -17.69 -2.85 7.65
C PRO A 396 -17.68 -3.86 6.49
N VAL A 397 -18.54 -4.87 6.57
CA VAL A 397 -18.74 -5.86 5.51
C VAL A 397 -20.23 -6.01 5.22
N ALA A 398 -20.58 -6.10 3.93
CA ALA A 398 -21.98 -6.23 3.52
C ALA A 398 -22.47 -7.67 3.72
N SER A 399 -23.66 -7.83 4.30
CA SER A 399 -24.29 -9.15 4.46
C SER A 399 -24.59 -9.79 3.11
N GLY A 400 -24.38 -11.11 3.01
CA GLY A 400 -24.60 -11.91 1.80
C GLY A 400 -23.57 -11.71 0.69
N ALA A 401 -22.54 -10.89 0.90
CA ALA A 401 -21.42 -10.76 -0.02
C ALA A 401 -20.24 -11.62 0.44
N ARG A 402 -19.57 -12.26 -0.54
CA ARG A 402 -18.32 -13.00 -0.29
C ARG A 402 -17.13 -12.07 -0.50
N PHE A 403 -16.31 -11.98 0.54
CA PHE A 403 -15.10 -11.16 0.57
C PHE A 403 -13.86 -12.04 0.61
N ALA A 404 -12.72 -11.45 0.26
CA ALA A 404 -11.41 -12.08 0.38
C ALA A 404 -10.50 -11.27 1.30
N PHE A 405 -9.58 -11.96 1.95
CA PHE A 405 -8.48 -11.39 2.69
C PHE A 405 -7.16 -12.02 2.22
N GLY A 406 -6.11 -11.22 2.16
CA GLY A 406 -4.81 -11.59 1.60
C GLY A 406 -4.10 -10.35 1.05
N ARG A 407 -2.83 -10.48 0.64
CA ARG A 407 -2.01 -9.36 0.15
C ARG A 407 -2.57 -8.63 -1.07
N SER A 408 -3.35 -9.31 -1.90
CA SER A 408 -3.93 -8.72 -3.12
C SER A 408 -5.40 -8.34 -2.96
N ALA A 409 -5.95 -8.36 -1.73
CA ALA A 409 -7.34 -8.02 -1.44
C ALA A 409 -7.48 -6.54 -1.00
N PRO A 410 -7.85 -5.60 -1.89
CA PRO A 410 -7.84 -4.16 -1.59
C PRO A 410 -8.91 -3.74 -0.59
N MET A 411 -10.05 -4.44 -0.56
CA MET A 411 -11.21 -4.03 0.24
C MET A 411 -10.93 -4.00 1.75
N LEU A 412 -10.07 -4.89 2.23
CA LEU A 412 -9.70 -5.00 3.65
C LEU A 412 -8.24 -4.60 3.90
N ALA A 413 -7.64 -3.85 2.97
CA ALA A 413 -6.26 -3.39 3.11
C ALA A 413 -6.04 -2.55 4.38
N ALA A 414 -7.06 -1.83 4.86
CA ALA A 414 -6.99 -1.05 6.10
C ALA A 414 -6.78 -1.92 7.36
N LEU A 415 -7.12 -3.22 7.32
CA LEU A 415 -6.85 -4.16 8.41
C LEU A 415 -5.42 -4.71 8.34
N ARG A 416 -4.74 -4.59 7.20
CA ARG A 416 -3.36 -5.06 7.00
C ARG A 416 -2.34 -4.02 7.47
N VAL A 417 -2.37 -3.73 8.76
CA VAL A 417 -1.55 -2.67 9.36
C VAL A 417 -0.04 -2.90 9.31
N LEU A 418 0.40 -4.13 9.03
CA LEU A 418 1.80 -4.49 8.88
C LEU A 418 2.26 -4.45 7.41
N ASP A 419 1.41 -3.94 6.51
CA ASP A 419 1.72 -3.78 5.09
C ASP A 419 2.66 -2.59 4.83
N SER A 420 3.85 -2.64 5.42
CA SER A 420 4.88 -1.62 5.36
C SER A 420 6.25 -2.21 5.70
N ALA A 421 7.30 -1.71 5.04
CA ALA A 421 8.68 -2.14 5.30
C ALA A 421 9.18 -1.77 6.71
N ARG A 422 8.52 -0.87 7.44
CA ARG A 422 8.99 -0.40 8.76
C ARG A 422 8.99 -1.47 9.85
N PHE A 423 8.17 -2.51 9.68
CA PHE A 423 7.99 -3.54 10.70
C PHE A 423 8.98 -4.70 10.58
N LEU A 424 9.59 -4.89 9.42
CA LEU A 424 10.47 -6.03 9.13
C LEU A 424 11.86 -5.54 8.71
N ARG A 425 12.89 -6.05 9.38
CA ARG A 425 14.28 -5.82 9.02
C ARG A 425 14.84 -7.05 8.32
N LEU A 426 15.55 -6.83 7.21
CA LEU A 426 16.27 -7.87 6.46
C LEU A 426 17.80 -7.74 6.60
N ALA A 427 18.51 -8.86 6.52
CA ALA A 427 19.97 -8.93 6.45
C ALA A 427 20.45 -8.35 5.12
N GLY A 428 21.05 -7.16 5.14
CA GLY A 428 21.51 -6.44 3.93
C GLY A 428 21.17 -4.95 3.92
N GLY A 429 20.26 -4.51 4.79
CA GLY A 429 19.84 -3.11 4.89
C GLY A 429 18.78 -2.73 3.85
N ALA A 430 17.74 -2.02 4.31
CA ALA A 430 16.71 -1.27 3.58
C ALA A 430 16.05 -1.88 2.32
N ASP A 431 16.03 -3.20 2.15
CA ASP A 431 15.15 -3.82 1.16
C ASP A 431 13.69 -3.80 1.66
N SER A 432 12.82 -3.20 0.84
CA SER A 432 11.46 -2.72 1.06
C SER A 432 10.37 -3.79 1.33
N ALA A 433 10.72 -4.96 1.87
CA ALA A 433 9.76 -6.04 2.07
C ALA A 433 8.82 -5.75 3.26
N SER A 434 7.54 -5.63 2.95
CA SER A 434 6.45 -5.61 3.91
C SER A 434 6.39 -6.91 4.73
N ALA A 435 6.03 -6.81 6.02
CA ALA A 435 5.87 -7.98 6.88
C ALA A 435 4.78 -8.94 6.35
N ASP A 436 3.80 -8.45 5.59
CA ASP A 436 2.79 -9.30 4.97
C ASP A 436 3.39 -10.37 4.04
N ARG A 437 4.57 -10.12 3.46
CA ARG A 437 5.23 -11.07 2.56
C ARG A 437 5.71 -12.33 3.28
N ILE A 438 5.89 -12.28 4.61
CA ILE A 438 6.40 -13.40 5.42
C ILE A 438 5.28 -14.06 6.26
N GLY A 439 4.19 -14.48 5.62
CA GLY A 439 3.17 -15.29 6.29
C GLY A 439 1.74 -15.11 5.81
N LEU A 440 1.48 -14.11 4.96
CA LEU A 440 0.17 -13.89 4.35
C LEU A 440 0.20 -14.15 2.84
N SER A 441 -0.65 -15.05 2.36
CA SER A 441 -0.83 -15.33 0.93
C SER A 441 -1.54 -14.17 0.21
N ARG A 442 -1.35 -14.09 -1.13
CA ARG A 442 -2.02 -13.11 -2.01
C ARG A 442 -3.55 -13.17 -1.90
N SER A 443 -4.07 -14.38 -1.96
CA SER A 443 -5.46 -14.73 -1.67
C SER A 443 -5.45 -15.76 -0.55
N ALA A 444 -5.52 -15.31 0.70
CA ALA A 444 -5.38 -16.16 1.87
C ALA A 444 -6.66 -16.99 2.10
N PHE A 445 -7.78 -16.30 2.26
CA PHE A 445 -9.09 -16.92 2.47
C PHE A 445 -10.21 -16.00 1.99
N SER A 446 -11.36 -16.59 1.71
CA SER A 446 -12.63 -15.89 1.52
C SER A 446 -13.49 -16.05 2.76
N PHE A 447 -14.36 -15.08 3.02
CA PHE A 447 -15.38 -15.20 4.03
C PHE A 447 -16.71 -14.61 3.55
N GLU A 448 -17.79 -15.18 4.03
CA GLU A 448 -19.14 -14.74 3.73
C GLU A 448 -19.97 -14.89 4.99
N ALA A 449 -20.72 -13.86 5.36
CA ALA A 449 -21.53 -13.93 6.55
C ALA A 449 -22.85 -14.64 6.26
N GLY A 450 -23.22 -15.55 7.15
CA GLY A 450 -24.46 -16.31 7.10
C GLY A 450 -25.24 -16.27 8.42
N PRO A 451 -26.37 -16.99 8.50
CA PRO A 451 -27.28 -16.97 9.64
C PRO A 451 -26.66 -17.53 10.94
N SER A 452 -25.63 -18.37 10.82
CA SER A 452 -25.02 -19.11 11.94
C SER A 452 -23.57 -18.68 12.22
N GLY A 453 -23.13 -17.56 11.64
CA GLY A 453 -21.76 -17.10 11.66
C GLY A 453 -21.19 -16.93 10.25
N TYR A 454 -19.87 -16.98 10.13
CA TYR A 454 -19.14 -16.72 8.90
C TYR A 454 -18.67 -18.03 8.24
N GLN A 455 -18.91 -18.15 6.95
CA GLN A 455 -18.39 -19.22 6.12
C GLN A 455 -17.00 -18.85 5.61
N ILE A 456 -15.97 -19.55 6.07
CA ILE A 456 -14.57 -19.34 5.70
C ILE A 456 -14.15 -20.36 4.63
N GLY A 457 -13.69 -19.91 3.48
CA GLY A 457 -13.11 -20.75 2.43
C GLY A 457 -11.62 -20.47 2.28
N ARG A 458 -10.75 -21.47 2.32
CA ARG A 458 -9.33 -21.26 2.07
C ARG A 458 -9.11 -21.03 0.56
N LEU A 459 -8.40 -19.96 0.21
CA LEU A 459 -8.09 -19.63 -1.19
C LEU A 459 -6.66 -20.02 -1.58
N SER A 460 -5.77 -20.22 -0.60
CA SER A 460 -4.38 -20.62 -0.81
C SER A 460 -4.04 -21.84 0.04
N ALA A 461 -3.53 -22.90 -0.60
CA ALA A 461 -3.14 -24.14 0.10
C ALA A 461 -2.00 -23.94 1.10
N THR A 462 -1.14 -22.94 0.87
CA THR A 462 0.00 -22.61 1.73
C THR A 462 -0.39 -21.70 2.91
N GLN A 463 -1.58 -21.08 2.86
CA GLN A 463 -2.07 -20.26 3.96
C GLN A 463 -2.50 -21.14 5.14
N ALA A 464 -1.80 -20.99 6.26
CA ALA A 464 -2.27 -21.51 7.54
C ALA A 464 -3.36 -20.60 8.11
N LEU A 465 -4.44 -21.22 8.60
CA LEU A 465 -5.59 -20.56 9.21
C LEU A 465 -5.89 -21.22 10.56
N TYR A 466 -6.08 -20.42 11.59
CA TYR A 466 -6.40 -20.91 12.94
C TYR A 466 -7.64 -20.22 13.47
N HIS A 467 -8.57 -21.00 14.03
CA HIS A 467 -9.76 -20.52 14.70
C HIS A 467 -9.48 -20.39 16.21
N LEU A 468 -9.73 -19.20 16.76
CA LEU A 468 -9.78 -18.95 18.20
C LEU A 468 -11.20 -18.54 18.62
N ASP A 469 -11.61 -18.89 19.83
CA ASP A 469 -12.90 -18.47 20.39
C ASP A 469 -12.94 -16.97 20.74
N ASP A 470 -14.03 -16.50 21.32
CA ASP A 470 -14.23 -15.11 21.73
C ASP A 470 -13.23 -14.61 22.78
N GLN A 471 -12.54 -15.53 23.48
CA GLN A 471 -11.51 -15.26 24.48
C GLN A 471 -10.08 -15.52 23.94
N LEU A 472 -9.91 -15.68 22.62
CA LEU A 472 -8.64 -15.97 21.95
C LEU A 472 -8.04 -17.34 22.32
N VAL A 473 -8.85 -18.28 22.82
CA VAL A 473 -8.43 -19.66 23.08
C VAL A 473 -8.53 -20.46 21.79
N PHE A 474 -7.53 -21.31 21.53
CA PHE A 474 -7.48 -22.13 20.33
C PHE A 474 -8.64 -23.12 20.23
N VAL A 475 -9.30 -23.15 19.07
CA VAL A 475 -10.39 -24.07 18.76
C VAL A 475 -9.97 -25.08 17.70
N ALA A 476 -9.41 -24.63 16.58
CA ALA A 476 -9.05 -25.52 15.47
C ALA A 476 -8.02 -24.92 14.50
N SER A 477 -7.29 -25.81 13.81
CA SER A 477 -6.57 -25.48 12.57
C SER A 477 -7.48 -25.76 11.38
N ILE A 478 -7.62 -24.79 10.47
CA ILE A 478 -8.52 -24.90 9.31
C ILE A 478 -7.70 -25.35 8.09
N GLY A 479 -7.69 -26.66 7.83
CA GLY A 479 -6.91 -27.29 6.75
C GLY A 479 -7.68 -27.49 5.43
N GLU A 480 -8.87 -28.06 5.47
CA GLU A 480 -9.60 -28.54 4.28
C GLU A 480 -10.75 -27.64 3.81
N ALA A 481 -10.87 -26.43 4.37
CA ALA A 481 -11.95 -25.51 4.02
C ALA A 481 -11.77 -24.96 2.60
N SER A 482 -12.81 -25.01 1.77
CA SER A 482 -12.81 -24.45 0.41
C SER A 482 -14.04 -23.58 0.17
N SER A 483 -14.16 -22.99 -1.01
CA SER A 483 -15.37 -22.25 -1.43
C SER A 483 -16.63 -23.11 -1.40
N ASP A 484 -16.49 -24.41 -1.70
CA ASP A 484 -17.59 -25.37 -1.88
C ASP A 484 -17.89 -26.11 -0.58
N LYS A 485 -16.89 -26.22 0.30
CA LYS A 485 -17.00 -26.78 1.64
C LYS A 485 -16.40 -25.80 2.65
N PRO A 486 -17.10 -24.69 2.95
CA PRO A 486 -16.57 -23.69 3.86
C PRO A 486 -16.56 -24.19 5.31
N TYR A 487 -15.64 -23.63 6.09
CA TYR A 487 -15.59 -23.81 7.54
C TYR A 487 -16.50 -22.78 8.21
N LEU A 488 -17.34 -23.21 9.16
CA LEU A 488 -18.21 -22.30 9.90
C LEU A 488 -17.45 -21.70 11.10
N LEU A 489 -17.26 -20.39 11.07
CA LEU A 489 -16.71 -19.59 12.16
C LEU A 489 -17.86 -18.88 12.90
N PRO A 490 -18.10 -19.17 14.19
CA PRO A 490 -19.17 -18.49 14.94
C PRO A 490 -18.96 -16.97 15.05
N SER A 491 -20.05 -16.22 15.19
CA SER A 491 -19.95 -14.77 15.43
C SER A 491 -19.27 -14.47 16.76
N GLY A 492 -18.42 -13.45 16.79
CA GLY A 492 -17.58 -13.07 17.94
C GLY A 492 -16.26 -13.84 18.03
N HIS A 493 -16.08 -14.90 17.23
CA HIS A 493 -14.85 -15.68 17.20
C HIS A 493 -13.80 -15.05 16.27
N HIS A 494 -12.59 -15.61 16.33
CA HIS A 494 -11.42 -15.07 15.68
C HIS A 494 -10.79 -16.04 14.68
N LEU A 495 -10.19 -15.47 13.64
CA LEU A 495 -9.36 -16.17 12.68
C LEU A 495 -7.96 -15.56 12.69
N VAL A 496 -6.94 -16.42 12.79
CA VAL A 496 -5.54 -16.03 12.61
C VAL A 496 -5.11 -16.39 11.19
N ALA A 497 -4.69 -15.38 10.42
CA ALA A 497 -4.19 -15.53 9.06
C ALA A 497 -2.94 -14.66 8.87
N GLY A 498 -1.78 -15.30 8.64
CA GLY A 498 -0.49 -14.62 8.70
C GLY A 498 -0.29 -13.96 10.06
N HIS A 499 0.08 -12.68 10.08
CA HIS A 499 0.32 -11.94 11.32
C HIS A 499 -0.95 -11.34 11.94
N TYR A 500 -2.13 -11.61 11.38
CA TYR A 500 -3.35 -10.90 11.74
C TYR A 500 -4.31 -11.78 12.53
N VAL A 501 -4.84 -11.25 13.64
CA VAL A 501 -5.92 -11.86 14.42
C VAL A 501 -7.20 -11.06 14.16
N LEU A 502 -8.09 -11.63 13.37
CA LEU A 502 -9.32 -10.99 12.89
C LEU A 502 -10.53 -11.53 13.65
N ARG A 503 -11.34 -10.65 14.22
CA ARG A 503 -12.62 -10.94 14.86
C ARG A 503 -13.76 -10.71 13.89
N PHE A 504 -14.75 -11.60 13.88
CA PHE A 504 -15.89 -11.54 12.98
C PHE A 504 -17.18 -11.32 13.78
N ASP A 505 -17.75 -10.13 13.75
CA ASP A 505 -18.99 -9.81 14.49
C ASP A 505 -20.18 -9.74 13.54
N ALA A 506 -21.33 -10.28 13.97
CA ALA A 506 -22.58 -10.28 13.21
C ALA A 506 -23.39 -8.98 13.39
#